data_AF-A0A6B1BZ96-F1
#
_entry.id   AF-A0A6B1BZ96-F1
#
_cell.length_a   1.000
_cell.length_b   1.000
_cell.length_c   1.000
_cell.angle_alpha   90.00
_cell.angle_beta   90.00
_cell.angle_gamma   90.00
#
_symmetry.space_group_name_H-M   'P 1'
#
loop_
_entity.id
_entity.type
_entity.pdbx_description
1 polymer ?
#
loop_
_entity_poly.entity_id
_entity_poly.type
_entity_poly.pdbx_seq_one_letter_code
_entity_poly.pdbx_strand_id
1 'polypeptide(L)'
;MGIASQTELRQAYREPAPRAQQKVLDHIDRHARDFIELSPFCVISSLGTDGRQDTSPRGDPPGFVAVLDEHTLLVPDRPGNNQVDSLQNIIAHPEVGLL
;
A
#
# COMPACT_ATOMS: atom_id res chain seq x y z
N MET A 1 18.77 -25.18 -6.42
CA MET A 1 19.82 -24.15 -6.32
C MET A 1 19.08 -22.84 -6.07
N GLY A 2 19.26 -22.23 -4.90
CA GLY A 2 18.54 -21.01 -4.50
C GLY A 2 19.28 -19.76 -4.98
N ILE A 3 18.54 -18.68 -5.21
CA ILE A 3 19.10 -17.34 -5.43
C ILE A 3 19.41 -16.74 -4.05
N ALA A 4 20.66 -16.35 -3.80
CA ALA A 4 21.14 -15.91 -2.47
C ALA A 4 21.56 -14.44 -2.43
N SER A 5 21.52 -13.72 -3.56
CA SER A 5 21.84 -12.28 -3.60
C SER A 5 20.98 -11.52 -4.61
N GLN A 6 20.90 -10.20 -4.43
CA GLN A 6 20.23 -9.32 -5.40
C GLN A 6 20.87 -9.38 -6.79
N THR A 7 22.19 -9.54 -6.86
CA THR A 7 22.93 -9.68 -8.12
C THR A 7 22.55 -10.96 -8.85
N GLU A 8 22.52 -12.10 -8.15
CA GLU A 8 22.07 -13.37 -8.72
C GLU A 8 20.61 -13.30 -9.17
N LEU A 9 19.75 -12.65 -8.38
CA LEU A 9 18.35 -12.43 -8.74
C LEU A 9 18.24 -11.60 -10.01
N ARG A 10 19.00 -10.51 -10.11
CA ARG A 10 18.98 -9.63 -11.28
C ARG A 10 19.47 -10.35 -12.54
N GLN A 11 20.48 -11.21 -12.42
CA GLN A 11 20.99 -12.03 -13.53
C GLN A 11 19.99 -13.11 -13.98
N ALA A 12 19.14 -13.61 -13.08
CA ALA A 12 18.14 -14.62 -13.40
C ALA A 12 16.95 -14.09 -14.23
N TYR A 13 16.68 -12.79 -14.20
CA TYR A 13 15.53 -12.16 -14.85
C TYR A 13 15.95 -11.09 -15.86
N ARG A 14 15.18 -10.94 -16.95
CA ARG A 14 15.40 -9.84 -17.91
C ARG A 14 15.06 -8.48 -17.29
N GLU A 15 15.68 -7.43 -17.78
CA GLU A 15 15.31 -6.07 -17.41
C GLU A 15 13.83 -5.79 -17.75
N PRO A 16 13.11 -5.01 -16.92
CA PRO A 16 11.73 -4.66 -17.21
C PRO A 16 11.62 -3.92 -18.54
N ALA A 17 10.59 -4.24 -19.33
CA ALA A 17 10.31 -3.52 -20.56
C ALA A 17 10.04 -2.02 -20.28
N PRO A 18 10.40 -1.09 -21.17
CA PRO A 18 10.22 0.35 -20.92
C PRO A 18 8.80 0.74 -20.50
N ARG A 19 7.77 0.15 -21.12
CA ARG A 19 6.36 0.38 -20.75
C ARG A 19 6.03 -0.01 -19.32
N ALA A 20 6.66 -1.04 -18.78
CA ALA A 20 6.42 -1.49 -17.41
C ALA A 20 7.04 -0.55 -16.38
N GLN A 21 8.14 0.11 -16.73
CA GLN A 21 8.78 1.13 -15.90
C GLN A 21 8.01 2.45 -15.95
N GLN A 22 7.59 2.86 -17.15
CA GLN A 22 6.90 4.13 -17.39
C GLN A 22 5.50 4.22 -16.76
N LYS A 23 4.87 3.09 -16.45
CA LYS A 23 3.54 3.06 -15.79
C LYS A 23 3.61 3.24 -14.27
N VAL A 24 4.81 3.27 -13.68
CA VAL A 24 4.97 3.48 -12.24
C VAL A 24 4.99 4.99 -12.01
N LEU A 25 3.98 5.46 -11.28
CA LEU A 25 3.83 6.87 -10.93
C LEU A 25 4.17 7.05 -9.45
N ASP A 26 4.74 8.22 -9.12
CA ASP A 26 5.00 8.68 -7.75
C ASP A 26 3.84 9.49 -7.15
N HIS A 27 2.75 9.63 -7.91
CA HIS A 27 1.58 10.43 -7.57
C HIS A 27 0.29 9.74 -8.05
N ILE A 28 -0.83 10.20 -7.51
CA ILE A 28 -2.18 9.78 -7.85
C ILE A 28 -2.63 10.56 -9.09
N ASP A 29 -2.62 9.90 -10.24
CA ASP A 29 -3.19 10.46 -11.46
C ASP A 29 -4.72 10.35 -11.48
N ARG A 30 -5.34 10.85 -12.55
CA ARG A 30 -6.80 10.79 -12.70
C ARG A 30 -7.36 9.36 -12.65
N HIS A 31 -6.64 8.38 -13.20
CA HIS A 31 -7.14 7.01 -13.29
C HIS A 31 -7.06 6.31 -11.93
N ALA A 32 -5.97 6.56 -11.19
CA ALA A 32 -5.83 6.10 -9.82
C ALA A 32 -6.88 6.75 -8.90
N ARG A 33 -7.13 8.06 -9.04
CA ARG A 33 -8.20 8.75 -8.31
C ARG A 33 -9.56 8.11 -8.58
N ASP A 34 -9.94 7.95 -9.84
CA ASP A 34 -11.23 7.35 -10.21
C ASP A 34 -11.37 5.93 -9.63
N PHE A 35 -10.29 5.14 -9.67
CA PHE A 35 -10.28 3.80 -9.09
C PHE A 35 -10.48 3.82 -7.57
N ILE A 36 -9.74 4.68 -6.85
CA ILE A 36 -9.84 4.81 -5.40
C ILE A 36 -11.23 5.27 -4.98
N GLU A 37 -11.80 6.28 -5.66
CA GLU A 37 -13.13 6.82 -5.35
C GLU A 37 -14.25 5.79 -5.58
N LEU A 38 -14.05 4.83 -6.48
CA LEU A 38 -15.00 3.73 -6.73
C LEU A 38 -14.78 2.51 -5.83
N SER A 39 -13.67 2.43 -5.09
CA SER A 39 -13.29 1.26 -4.32
C SER A 39 -14.00 1.21 -2.96
N PRO A 40 -14.79 0.15 -2.66
CA PRO A 40 -15.44 -0.03 -1.36
C PRO A 40 -14.57 -0.80 -0.34
N PHE A 41 -13.31 -1.05 -0.70
CA PHE A 41 -12.40 -1.90 0.05
C PHE A 41 -10.95 -1.50 -0.23
N CYS A 42 -10.12 -1.54 0.80
CA CYS A 42 -8.67 -1.48 0.66
C CYS A 42 -8.00 -2.31 1.75
N VAL A 43 -6.72 -2.60 1.57
CA VAL A 43 -5.92 -3.31 2.54
C VAL A 43 -4.71 -2.45 2.92
N ILE A 44 -4.54 -2.21 4.22
CA ILE A 44 -3.39 -1.48 4.75
C ILE A 44 -2.41 -2.47 5.35
N SER A 45 -1.18 -2.48 4.83
CA SER A 45 -0.06 -3.22 5.41
C SER A 45 0.82 -2.29 6.24
N SER A 46 1.25 -2.75 7.41
CA SER A 46 2.11 -2.00 8.34
C SER A 46 3.18 -2.92 8.95
N LEU A 47 4.25 -2.33 9.48
CA LEU A 47 5.36 -3.07 10.10
C LEU A 47 5.31 -2.93 11.62
N GLY A 48 5.25 -4.05 12.33
CA GLY A 48 5.37 -4.10 13.77
C GLY A 48 6.81 -3.99 14.25
N THR A 49 6.99 -3.59 15.50
CA THR A 49 8.32 -3.46 16.14
C THR A 49 9.03 -4.80 16.34
N ASP A 50 8.29 -5.92 16.26
CA ASP A 50 8.85 -7.27 16.24
C ASP A 50 9.35 -7.70 14.84
N GLY A 51 9.26 -6.79 13.86
CA GLY A 51 9.62 -7.04 12.46
C GLY A 51 8.57 -7.81 11.67
N ARG A 52 7.41 -8.13 12.25
CA ARG A 52 6.31 -8.79 11.53
C ARG A 52 5.46 -7.76 10.80
N GLN A 53 4.96 -8.17 9.65
CA GLN A 53 4.02 -7.36 8.87
C GLN A 53 2.59 -7.69 9.30
N ASP A 54 1.81 -6.67 9.58
CA ASP A 54 0.36 -6.75 9.75
C ASP A 54 -0.33 -6.29 8.46
N THR A 55 -1.52 -6.82 8.19
CA THR A 55 -2.30 -6.48 7.01
C THR A 55 -3.77 -6.44 7.37
N SER A 56 -4.32 -5.22 7.42
CA SER A 56 -5.64 -4.93 7.93
C SER A 56 -6.59 -4.54 6.80
N PRO A 57 -7.66 -5.33 6.55
CA PRO A 57 -8.68 -4.97 5.58
C PRO A 57 -9.56 -3.83 6.11
N ARG A 58 -9.87 -2.88 5.23
CA ARG A 58 -10.78 -1.76 5.49
C ARG A 58 -11.87 -1.77 4.44
N GLY A 59 -13.12 -1.54 4.84
CA GLY A 59 -14.25 -1.55 3.92
C GLY A 59 -15.37 -0.63 4.38
N ASP A 60 -16.04 -0.03 3.40
CA ASP A 60 -17.10 0.96 3.54
C ASP A 60 -17.73 1.21 2.15
N PRO A 61 -18.82 1.97 1.98
CA PRO A 61 -19.28 2.37 0.65
C PRO A 61 -18.20 3.08 -0.18
N PRO A 62 -18.29 3.02 -1.52
CA PRO A 62 -17.37 3.75 -2.40
C PRO A 62 -17.21 5.23 -2.01
N GLY A 63 -15.97 5.72 -2.11
CA GLY A 63 -15.60 7.09 -1.73
C GLY A 63 -15.17 7.24 -0.27
N PHE A 64 -15.01 6.15 0.48
CA PHE A 64 -14.58 6.22 1.88
C PHE A 64 -13.11 6.60 2.04
N VAL A 65 -12.25 6.18 1.11
CA VAL A 65 -10.90 6.73 0.97
C VAL A 65 -11.00 7.97 0.11
N ALA A 66 -10.70 9.13 0.68
CA ALA A 66 -10.72 10.39 -0.05
C ALA A 66 -9.32 10.74 -0.56
N VAL A 67 -9.21 11.13 -1.82
CA VAL A 67 -7.97 11.67 -2.42
C VAL A 67 -7.94 13.18 -2.19
N LEU A 68 -7.16 13.64 -1.22
CA LEU A 68 -7.05 15.06 -0.87
C LEU A 68 -6.23 15.83 -1.90
N ASP A 69 -5.14 15.23 -2.38
CA ASP A 69 -4.28 15.75 -3.44
C ASP A 69 -3.52 14.61 -4.13
N GLU A 70 -2.59 14.93 -5.02
CA GLU A 70 -1.83 13.95 -5.81
C GLU A 70 -0.93 13.03 -4.95
N HIS A 71 -0.70 13.33 -3.67
CA HIS A 71 0.16 12.53 -2.78
C HIS A 71 -0.49 12.18 -1.44
N THR A 72 -1.73 12.58 -1.20
CA THR A 72 -2.38 12.46 0.10
C THR A 72 -3.71 11.76 0.02
N LEU A 73 -3.82 10.63 0.74
CA LEU A 73 -5.05 9.90 0.97
C LEU A 73 -5.55 10.12 2.40
N LEU A 74 -6.86 10.24 2.54
CA LEU A 74 -7.55 10.22 3.83
C LEU A 74 -8.31 8.89 3.96
N VAL A 75 -7.90 8.07 4.93
CA VAL A 75 -8.57 6.81 5.26
C VAL A 75 -9.26 6.95 6.62
N PRO A 76 -10.57 6.67 6.73
CA PRO A 76 -11.29 6.80 7.99
C PRO A 76 -10.94 5.66 8.95
N ASP A 77 -10.79 6.00 10.23
CA ASP A 77 -10.75 5.03 11.32
C ASP A 77 -12.19 4.70 11.74
N ARG A 78 -12.62 3.47 11.43
CA ARG A 78 -13.98 2.98 11.76
C ARG A 78 -13.93 2.19 13.07
N PRO A 79 -14.98 2.27 13.91
CA PRO A 79 -15.06 1.47 15.13
C PRO A 79 -14.89 -0.02 14.81
N GLY A 80 -13.97 -0.66 15.52
CA GLY A 80 -13.64 -2.07 15.34
C GLY A 80 -13.54 -2.79 16.68
N ASN A 81 -12.63 -3.76 16.76
CA ASN A 81 -12.35 -4.53 17.97
C ASN A 81 -11.39 -3.82 18.96
N ASN A 82 -11.03 -2.56 18.69
CA ASN A 82 -10.12 -1.72 19.48
C ASN A 82 -8.69 -2.30 19.68
N GLN A 83 -8.24 -3.27 18.88
CA GLN A 83 -6.87 -3.78 18.98
C GLN A 83 -5.82 -2.74 18.56
N VAL A 84 -6.18 -1.81 17.67
CA VAL A 84 -5.33 -0.69 17.20
C VAL A 84 -3.95 -1.08 16.67
N ASP A 85 -3.73 -2.34 16.31
CA ASP A 85 -2.43 -2.89 15.88
C ASP A 85 -1.82 -2.07 14.75
N SER A 86 -2.57 -1.83 13.66
CA SER A 86 -2.05 -1.05 12.52
C SER A 86 -1.69 0.39 12.90
N LEU A 87 -2.44 1.02 13.83
CA LEU A 87 -2.13 2.38 14.30
C LEU A 87 -0.89 2.41 15.19
N GLN A 88 -0.72 1.41 16.06
CA GLN A 88 0.48 1.25 16.87
C GLN A 88 1.72 1.05 15.97
N ASN A 89 1.58 0.22 14.93
CA ASN A 89 2.62 0.00 13.95
C ASN A 89 2.98 1.30 13.22
N ILE A 90 1.99 2.07 12.74
CA ILE A 90 2.21 3.36 12.05
C ILE A 90 2.93 4.39 12.94
N ILE A 91 2.65 4.40 14.24
CA ILE A 91 3.37 5.29 15.19
C ILE A 91 4.85 4.91 15.28
N ALA A 92 5.18 3.62 15.23
CA ALA A 92 6.57 3.14 15.31
C ALA A 92 7.30 3.20 13.96
N HIS A 93 6.61 2.86 12.88
CA HIS A 93 7.08 2.75 11.50
C HIS A 93 6.03 3.41 10.58
N PRO A 94 6.21 4.70 10.23
CA PRO A 94 5.21 5.45 9.46
C PRO A 94 4.91 4.92 8.06
N GLU A 95 5.77 4.06 7.52
CA GLU A 95 5.61 3.47 6.21
C GLU A 95 4.48 2.44 6.18
N VAL A 96 3.57 2.60 5.20
CA VAL A 96 2.47 1.67 4.95
C VAL A 96 2.43 1.22 3.50
N GLY A 97 1.92 0.02 3.29
CA GLY A 97 1.48 -0.45 1.98
C GLY A 97 -0.03 -0.30 1.85
N LEU A 98 -0.51 -0.01 0.63
CA LEU A 98 -1.93 0.03 0.32
C LEU A 98 -2.21 -0.84 -0.91
N LEU A 99 -3.24 -1.66 -0.84
CA LEU A 99 -3.76 -2.47 -1.95
C LEU A 99 -5.27 -2.27 -2.13
#